data_AF-G9KHU6-F1
#
_entry.id   AF-G9KHU6-F1
#
_cell.length_a   1.000
_cell.length_b   1.000
_cell.length_c   1.000
_cell.angle_alpha   90.00
_cell.angle_beta   90.00
_cell.angle_gamma   90.00
#
_symmetry.space_group_name_H-M   'P 1'
#
loop_
_entity.id
_entity.type
_entity.pdbx_description
1 polymer ?
#
loop_
_entity_poly.entity_id
_entity_poly.type
_entity_poly.pdbx_seq_one_letter_code
_entity_poly.pdbx_strand_id
1 'polypeptide(L)'
;MLGFLERPVVVTADINLNVVALTAVGLLSRLWQLAYPRAVVFDEVYYGQYISFYMKRIFFLDGSGPPFGHMLLALGGYLGGFDGNFLWNRIGAEYSSNVPVWSLRLLPALTGALLVPMAYQILLELGFSHCAATGAALLILIENALITQARLMLLESVLIFFNLLAVLSYLKFANSQKQRPFSLRWWFWLTLTGMACSCAVGVKYVGVFTYLLVLAVAGVHAWHLIGDRTLSHVRVLCHLLARAAALLVVPALMYLSFFYVHLTLLCRSGPHDQIMSSAFQASLEGGLARITQGQPLEVAYGSQVTLKNVFGKPVPCWLHSHQSTYPMIYENGRGSSHQQQVTCYPFKDVNNWWIVKDPGRHPLVVSSPPRPVRHGDVVQLVHGMTTRFLNTHDVAAPLSPHSQEVSCYVDYNISMPSQNLWRLDIVNRESDTEVWKTILSEVRLVHVNTSAVLKLSGAHLPDWGFRQLEVVGEKLSRGYHESMVWNVEEHRYGKSQEQKERELELHSPAQMDVSRNLSFMARFLELQWRMLTVKSDDSEHKYSSSPLDWVTLDTSIAYWLHPRTSAQIHLLGNVVIWASAGLATAVYALLFFWYLLRRRRCIRDLPEDCWLRWVLAGALCAGGWAVN
;
A
#
# COMPACT_ATOMS: atom_id res chain seq x y z
N MET A 1 -20.50 -6.09 45.23
CA MET A 1 -19.47 -5.63 44.26
C MET A 1 -18.99 -4.19 44.50
N LEU A 2 -19.13 -3.60 45.70
CA LEU A 2 -18.69 -2.21 45.99
C LEU A 2 -17.81 -2.10 47.25
N GLY A 3 -17.09 -3.16 47.62
CA GLY A 3 -16.13 -3.13 48.75
C GLY A 3 -14.82 -2.36 48.45
N PHE A 4 -14.68 -1.78 47.26
CA PHE A 4 -13.49 -0.99 46.88
C PHE A 4 -13.58 0.48 47.33
N LEU A 5 -14.76 0.94 47.77
CA LEU A 5 -14.97 2.31 48.29
C LEU A 5 -14.76 2.44 49.81
N GLU A 6 -14.62 1.32 50.53
CA GLU A 6 -14.43 1.33 52.00
C GLU A 6 -12.96 1.37 52.43
N ARG A 7 -12.01 1.31 51.49
CA ARG A 7 -10.57 1.40 51.79
C ARG A 7 -9.97 2.67 51.17
N PRO A 8 -9.04 3.35 51.85
CA PRO A 8 -8.36 4.50 51.27
C PRO A 8 -7.64 4.08 49.97
N VAL A 9 -7.76 4.91 48.93
CA VAL A 9 -6.98 4.74 47.70
C VAL A 9 -5.53 5.12 48.01
N VAL A 10 -4.73 4.13 48.41
CA VAL A 10 -3.30 4.31 48.65
C VAL A 10 -2.56 4.15 47.32
N VAL A 11 -1.97 5.25 46.84
CA VAL A 11 -1.09 5.25 45.66
C VAL A 11 0.36 5.17 46.13
N THR A 12 0.99 4.01 45.97
CA THR A 12 2.43 3.82 46.20
C THR A 12 3.19 4.00 44.89
N ALA A 13 4.12 4.95 44.83
CA ALA A 13 4.96 5.22 43.66
C ALA A 13 6.40 4.77 43.91
N ASP A 14 6.82 3.71 43.22
CA ASP A 14 8.20 3.22 43.26
C ASP A 14 8.98 3.80 42.08
N ILE A 15 10.00 4.62 42.36
CA ILE A 15 10.82 5.28 41.34
C ILE A 15 12.13 4.50 41.18
N ASN A 16 12.32 3.87 40.02
CA ASN A 16 13.59 3.24 39.68
C ASN A 16 14.58 4.29 39.11
N LEU A 17 15.53 4.73 39.94
CA LEU A 17 16.53 5.73 39.57
C LEU A 17 17.36 5.33 38.35
N ASN A 18 17.63 4.04 38.13
CA ASN A 18 18.38 3.58 36.95
C ASN A 18 17.61 3.84 35.66
N VAL A 19 16.30 3.58 35.66
CA VAL A 19 15.44 3.84 34.49
C VAL A 19 15.38 5.34 34.22
N VAL A 20 15.26 6.17 35.27
CA VAL A 20 15.25 7.64 35.12
C VAL A 20 16.57 8.14 34.54
N ALA A 21 17.71 7.70 35.07
CA ALA A 21 19.03 8.08 34.57
C ALA A 21 19.24 7.65 33.12
N LEU A 22 18.93 6.39 32.78
CA LEU A 22 19.03 5.87 31.41
C LEU A 22 18.12 6.63 30.44
N THR A 23 16.92 7.01 30.88
CA THR A 23 16.00 7.80 30.07
C THR A 23 16.55 9.21 29.83
N ALA A 24 17.10 9.86 30.85
CA ALA A 24 17.69 11.19 30.73
C ALA A 24 18.90 11.20 29.76
N VAL A 25 19.79 10.22 29.89
CA VAL A 25 20.97 10.10 29.00
C VAL A 25 20.56 9.68 27.58
N GLY A 26 19.56 8.81 27.44
CA GLY A 26 18.95 8.48 26.15
C GLY A 26 18.37 9.71 25.45
N LEU A 27 17.61 10.54 26.17
CA LEU A 27 17.04 11.78 25.63
C LEU A 27 18.14 12.77 25.24
N LEU A 28 19.14 12.98 26.10
CA LEU A 28 20.26 13.87 25.81
C LEU A 28 20.98 13.46 24.52
N SER A 29 21.30 12.18 24.36
CA SER A 29 22.06 11.68 23.21
C SER A 29 21.30 11.78 21.87
N ARG A 30 19.98 11.57 21.84
CA ARG A 30 19.20 11.62 20.59
C ARG A 30 18.68 13.03 20.29
N LEU A 31 18.34 13.84 21.29
CA LEU A 31 17.79 15.18 21.09
C LEU A 31 18.87 16.26 20.88
N TRP A 32 20.15 15.93 21.14
CA TRP A 32 21.25 16.87 20.95
C TRP A 32 21.30 17.40 19.51
N GLN A 33 21.16 18.72 19.37
CA GLN A 33 21.31 19.46 18.12
C GLN A 33 20.51 18.89 16.93
N LEU A 34 19.25 18.53 17.18
CA LEU A 34 18.40 17.83 16.21
C LEU A 34 18.15 18.60 14.89
N ALA A 35 18.22 19.94 14.94
CA ALA A 35 18.08 20.79 13.77
C ALA A 35 19.28 20.70 12.81
N TYR A 36 20.43 20.16 13.24
CA TYR A 36 21.60 19.99 12.39
C TYR A 36 21.66 18.55 11.85
N PRO A 37 21.88 18.35 10.52
CA PRO A 37 22.04 19.37 9.49
C PRO A 37 20.69 19.98 9.08
N ARG A 38 20.67 21.28 8.74
CA ARG A 38 19.48 21.96 8.16
C ARG A 38 19.37 21.69 6.65
N ALA A 39 19.51 20.44 6.27
CA ALA A 39 19.38 19.98 4.90
C ALA A 39 18.63 18.65 4.87
N VAL A 40 17.99 18.38 3.74
CA VAL A 40 17.29 17.12 3.48
C VAL A 40 18.30 15.97 3.44
N VAL A 41 18.07 14.95 4.27
CA VAL A 41 18.91 13.74 4.36
C VAL A 41 18.27 12.59 3.57
N PHE A 42 19.00 11.50 3.37
CA PHE A 42 18.51 10.24 2.80
C PHE A 42 17.14 9.83 3.38
N ASP A 43 16.26 9.37 2.50
CA ASP A 43 14.83 9.08 2.70
C ASP A 43 13.93 10.21 3.24
N GLU A 44 14.48 11.29 3.81
CA GLU A 44 13.69 12.48 4.18
C GLU A 44 13.06 13.14 2.94
N VAL A 45 13.62 12.92 1.75
CA VAL A 45 13.04 13.34 0.46
C VAL A 45 11.66 12.71 0.25
N TYR A 46 11.54 11.40 0.45
CA TYR A 46 10.29 10.66 0.23
C TYR A 46 9.30 10.90 1.37
N TYR A 47 9.73 10.71 2.62
CA TYR A 47 8.85 10.92 3.77
C TYR A 47 8.37 12.36 3.88
N GLY A 48 9.22 13.33 3.52
CA GLY A 48 8.87 14.73 3.47
C GLY A 48 7.78 15.02 2.43
N GLN A 49 7.89 14.42 1.25
CA GLN A 49 6.87 14.52 0.21
C GLN A 49 5.52 13.97 0.68
N TYR A 50 5.51 12.83 1.38
CA TYR A 50 4.28 12.26 1.96
C TYR A 50 3.68 13.16 3.05
N ILE A 51 4.50 13.76 3.90
CA ILE A 51 4.03 14.74 4.90
C ILE A 51 3.40 15.95 4.21
N SER A 52 4.03 16.47 3.14
CA SER A 52 3.45 17.54 2.32
C SER A 52 2.10 17.15 1.73
N PHE A 53 1.91 15.89 1.32
CA PHE A 53 0.62 15.40 0.83
C PHE A 53 -0.44 15.32 1.93
N TYR A 54 -0.09 14.90 3.16
CA TYR A 54 -1.01 14.97 4.29
C TYR A 54 -1.45 16.40 4.62
N MET A 55 -0.50 17.36 4.65
CA MET A 55 -0.84 18.77 4.89
C MET A 55 -1.79 19.33 3.83
N LYS A 56 -1.58 18.93 2.57
CA LYS A 56 -2.40 19.36 1.41
C LYS A 56 -3.66 18.53 1.18
N ARG A 57 -3.85 17.45 1.95
CA ARG A 57 -4.93 16.45 1.80
C ARG A 57 -4.96 15.77 0.42
N ILE A 58 -3.79 15.59 -0.18
CA ILE A 58 -3.60 15.00 -1.52
C ILE A 58 -3.39 13.50 -1.38
N PHE A 59 -4.16 12.70 -2.11
CA PHE A 59 -4.01 11.25 -2.13
C PHE A 59 -2.67 10.82 -2.73
N PHE A 60 -2.03 9.87 -2.08
CA PHE A 60 -0.82 9.21 -2.56
C PHE A 60 -0.86 7.73 -2.22
N LEU A 61 -0.22 6.93 -3.07
CA LEU A 61 0.11 5.54 -2.80
C LEU A 61 1.57 5.45 -2.37
N ASP A 62 1.84 4.73 -1.29
CA ASP A 62 3.20 4.36 -0.88
C ASP A 62 3.31 2.83 -0.86
N GLY A 63 4.29 2.30 -1.60
CA GLY A 63 4.59 0.86 -1.63
C GLY A 63 5.41 0.38 -0.44
N SER A 64 6.00 1.30 0.35
CA SER A 64 6.93 0.94 1.43
C SER A 64 6.23 0.34 2.67
N GLY A 65 4.96 0.67 2.88
CA GLY A 65 4.18 0.10 3.99
C GLY A 65 2.95 0.91 4.38
N PRO A 66 2.27 0.51 5.46
CA PRO A 66 1.04 1.15 5.90
C PRO A 66 1.19 2.61 6.37
N PRO A 67 0.09 3.38 6.46
CA PRO A 67 0.16 4.84 6.56
C PRO A 67 0.46 5.37 7.97
N PHE A 68 0.42 4.55 9.02
CA PHE A 68 0.45 5.04 10.41
C PHE A 68 1.75 5.78 10.74
N GLY A 69 2.90 5.26 10.29
CA GLY A 69 4.18 5.95 10.46
C GLY A 69 4.19 7.34 9.84
N HIS A 70 3.72 7.44 8.60
CA HIS A 70 3.62 8.72 7.89
C HIS A 70 2.64 9.69 8.55
N MET A 71 1.50 9.20 9.06
CA MET A 71 0.55 10.04 9.79
C MET A 71 1.16 10.59 11.09
N LEU A 72 1.98 9.81 11.78
CA LEU A 72 2.69 10.27 12.99
C LEU A 72 3.72 11.36 12.67
N LEU A 73 4.49 11.21 11.59
CA LEU A 73 5.41 12.27 11.14
C LEU A 73 4.64 13.51 10.68
N ALA A 74 3.52 13.33 9.97
CA ALA A 74 2.64 14.42 9.56
C ALA A 74 2.06 15.16 10.76
N LEU A 75 1.69 14.46 11.84
CA LEU A 75 1.27 15.09 13.09
C LEU A 75 2.39 15.98 13.67
N GLY A 76 3.64 15.52 13.66
CA GLY A 76 4.79 16.34 14.06
C GLY A 76 4.97 17.60 13.20
N GLY A 77 4.78 17.47 11.88
CA GLY A 77 4.78 18.61 10.96
C GLY A 77 3.64 19.60 11.21
N TYR A 78 2.43 19.11 11.44
CA TYR A 78 1.25 19.92 11.75
C TYR A 78 1.42 20.71 13.06
N LEU A 79 1.88 20.05 14.13
CA LEU A 79 2.18 20.72 15.41
C LEU A 79 3.33 21.73 15.29
N GLY A 80 4.25 21.52 14.35
CA GLY A 80 5.31 22.45 14.01
C GLY A 80 4.89 23.61 13.10
N GLY A 81 3.63 23.65 12.64
CA GLY A 81 3.12 24.70 11.76
C GLY A 81 3.53 24.56 10.28
N PHE A 82 3.86 23.35 9.81
CA PHE A 82 4.19 23.12 8.41
C PHE A 82 2.95 23.17 7.52
N ASP A 83 2.97 23.99 6.47
CA ASP A 83 1.86 24.16 5.51
C ASP A 83 1.91 23.17 4.32
N GLY A 84 2.94 22.32 4.23
CA GLY A 84 3.15 21.39 3.13
C GLY A 84 3.87 21.96 1.91
N ASN A 85 4.25 23.24 1.92
CA ASN A 85 4.91 23.92 0.79
C ASN A 85 6.43 23.84 0.90
N PHE A 86 6.98 22.74 0.40
CA PHE A 86 8.40 22.56 0.19
C PHE A 86 8.63 21.57 -0.97
N LEU A 87 9.64 21.82 -1.80
CA LEU A 87 9.98 20.96 -2.92
C LEU A 87 11.07 19.96 -2.50
N TRP A 88 10.67 18.71 -2.30
CA TRP A 88 11.55 17.60 -1.91
C TRP A 88 12.24 17.01 -3.15
N ASN A 89 13.25 17.69 -3.69
CA ASN A 89 13.86 17.31 -4.98
C ASN A 89 15.19 16.54 -4.87
N ARG A 90 16.02 16.86 -3.88
CA ARG A 90 17.37 16.26 -3.76
C ARG A 90 17.84 16.18 -2.31
N ILE A 91 18.66 15.16 -2.05
CA ILE A 91 19.45 15.06 -0.82
C ILE A 91 20.45 16.23 -0.79
N GLY A 92 20.58 16.87 0.37
CA GLY A 92 21.42 18.04 0.58
C GLY A 92 20.77 19.37 0.23
N ALA A 93 19.50 19.40 -0.21
CA ALA A 93 18.74 20.65 -0.33
C ALA A 93 18.56 21.30 1.04
N GLU A 94 18.82 22.60 1.14
CA GLU A 94 18.62 23.34 2.40
C GLU A 94 17.14 23.54 2.68
N TYR A 95 16.75 23.38 3.95
CA TYR A 95 15.38 23.62 4.38
C TYR A 95 15.04 25.11 4.36
N SER A 96 13.88 25.46 3.81
CA SER A 96 13.34 26.82 3.91
C SER A 96 12.93 27.13 5.36
N SER A 97 12.73 28.42 5.66
CA SER A 97 12.27 28.88 6.99
C SER A 97 10.91 28.31 7.40
N ASN A 98 10.12 27.86 6.44
CA ASN A 98 8.78 27.29 6.64
C ASN A 98 8.79 25.84 7.15
N VAL A 99 9.91 25.11 7.00
CA VAL A 99 9.98 23.70 7.41
C VAL A 99 10.42 23.59 8.88
N PRO A 100 9.57 23.08 9.80
CA PRO A 100 9.91 22.92 11.20
C PRO A 100 10.77 21.66 11.42
N VAL A 101 12.05 21.71 11.04
CA VAL A 101 12.99 20.57 11.07
C VAL A 101 13.05 19.91 12.45
N TRP A 102 13.08 20.70 13.52
CA TRP A 102 13.13 20.17 14.88
C TRP A 102 11.89 19.35 15.22
N SER A 103 10.70 19.85 14.90
CA SER A 103 9.43 19.15 15.17
C SER A 103 9.29 17.87 14.36
N LEU A 104 9.75 17.86 13.11
CA LEU A 104 9.72 16.70 12.23
C LEU A 104 10.64 15.57 12.72
N ARG A 105 11.82 15.92 13.24
CA ARG A 105 12.80 14.94 13.76
C ARG A 105 12.54 14.54 15.22
N LEU A 106 11.71 15.29 15.95
CA LEU A 106 11.47 15.08 17.38
C LEU A 106 10.93 13.68 17.68
N LEU A 107 9.90 13.25 16.96
CA LEU A 107 9.24 11.97 17.24
C LEU A 107 10.18 10.76 17.02
N PRO A 108 10.89 10.64 15.88
CA PRO A 108 11.96 9.65 15.73
C PRO A 108 12.99 9.70 16.86
N ALA A 109 13.43 10.89 17.26
CA ALA A 109 14.45 11.04 18.30
C ALA A 109 13.96 10.63 19.68
N LEU A 110 12.71 10.95 20.02
CA LEU A 110 12.06 10.54 21.27
C LEU A 110 11.86 9.02 21.34
N THR A 111 11.31 8.42 20.28
CA THR A 111 11.12 6.97 20.20
C THR A 111 12.45 6.23 20.26
N GLY A 112 13.48 6.72 19.56
CA GLY A 112 14.86 6.23 19.63
C GLY A 112 15.53 6.39 21.00
N ALA A 113 15.21 7.45 21.75
CA ALA A 113 15.70 7.64 23.12
C ALA A 113 15.05 6.65 24.10
N LEU A 114 13.76 6.36 23.93
CA LEU A 114 13.02 5.43 24.78
C LEU A 114 13.44 3.95 24.57
N LEU A 115 14.14 3.62 23.48
CA LEU A 115 14.71 2.29 23.29
C LEU A 115 15.67 1.88 24.43
N VAL A 116 16.43 2.85 24.94
CA VAL A 116 17.44 2.64 26.00
C VAL A 116 16.80 2.11 27.30
N PRO A 117 15.85 2.82 27.94
CA PRO A 117 15.17 2.30 29.13
C PRO A 117 14.30 1.07 28.85
N MET A 118 13.79 0.89 27.62
CA MET A 118 13.02 -0.30 27.28
C MET A 118 13.88 -1.57 27.29
N ALA A 119 15.10 -1.53 26.75
CA ALA A 119 15.99 -2.69 26.80
C ALA A 119 16.37 -3.09 28.23
N TYR A 120 16.60 -2.10 29.11
CA TYR A 120 16.77 -2.33 30.54
C TYR A 120 15.57 -3.09 31.12
N GLN A 121 14.35 -2.61 30.86
CA GLN A 121 13.15 -3.25 31.39
C GLN A 121 12.91 -4.64 30.81
N ILE A 122 13.16 -4.87 29.52
CA ILE A 122 13.01 -6.19 28.88
C ILE A 122 13.89 -7.22 29.59
N LEU A 123 15.17 -6.90 29.85
CA LEU A 123 16.06 -7.84 30.53
C LEU A 123 15.66 -8.10 31.99
N LEU A 124 15.13 -7.09 32.69
CA LEU A 124 14.59 -7.30 34.04
C LEU A 124 13.37 -8.21 34.03
N GLU A 125 12.46 -8.04 33.07
CA GLU A 125 11.27 -8.88 32.96
C GLU A 125 11.61 -10.33 32.52
N LEU A 126 12.74 -10.53 31.83
CA LEU A 126 13.31 -11.85 31.56
C LEU A 126 13.98 -12.50 32.79
N GLY A 127 14.16 -11.74 33.87
CA GLY A 127 14.74 -12.22 35.14
C GLY A 127 16.26 -12.16 35.21
N PHE A 128 16.91 -11.33 34.39
CA PHE A 128 18.35 -11.04 34.49
C PHE A 128 18.64 -10.03 35.62
N SER A 129 19.92 -9.94 36.02
CA SER A 129 20.36 -9.01 37.05
C SER A 129 20.30 -7.55 36.58
N HIS A 130 20.19 -6.60 37.52
CA HIS A 130 20.24 -5.18 37.22
C HIS A 130 21.52 -4.76 36.49
N CYS A 131 22.66 -5.40 36.79
CA CYS A 131 23.92 -5.12 36.11
C CYS A 131 23.87 -5.52 34.62
N ALA A 132 23.35 -6.71 34.32
CA ALA A 132 23.17 -7.16 32.93
C ALA A 132 22.17 -6.27 32.17
N ALA A 133 21.07 -5.87 32.82
CA ALA A 133 20.08 -4.96 32.25
C ALA A 133 20.68 -3.57 31.94
N THR A 134 21.50 -3.02 32.84
CA THR A 134 22.22 -1.76 32.59
C THR A 134 23.22 -1.91 31.45
N GLY A 135 23.95 -3.03 31.39
CA GLY A 135 24.87 -3.33 30.29
C GLY A 135 24.17 -3.33 28.93
N ALA A 136 23.01 -4.00 28.81
CA ALA A 136 22.23 -4.01 27.57
C ALA A 136 21.72 -2.62 27.18
N ALA A 137 21.26 -1.82 28.14
CA ALA A 137 20.83 -0.45 27.88
C ALA A 137 22.00 0.44 27.40
N LEU A 138 23.19 0.28 27.98
CA LEU A 138 24.39 1.00 27.56
C LEU A 138 24.82 0.63 26.14
N LEU A 139 24.72 -0.65 25.76
CA LEU A 139 25.01 -1.09 24.38
C LEU A 139 24.06 -0.42 23.38
N ILE A 140 22.75 -0.38 23.66
CA ILE A 140 21.80 0.35 22.80
C ILE A 140 22.06 1.86 22.81
N LEU A 141 22.45 2.43 23.94
CA LEU A 141 22.72 3.85 24.08
C LEU A 141 23.84 4.30 23.13
N ILE A 142 24.92 3.52 23.00
CA ILE A 142 26.11 3.87 22.21
C ILE A 142 26.14 3.23 20.81
N GLU A 143 25.06 2.55 20.39
CA GLU A 143 24.95 1.96 19.07
C GLU A 143 24.73 3.04 17.98
N ASN A 144 25.72 3.19 17.09
CA ASN A 144 25.76 4.23 16.08
C ASN A 144 24.61 4.14 15.09
N ALA A 145 24.26 2.92 14.63
CA ALA A 145 23.18 2.75 13.65
C ALA A 145 21.84 3.24 14.22
N LEU A 146 21.53 2.90 15.48
CA LEU A 146 20.29 3.32 16.14
C LEU A 146 20.26 4.83 16.39
N ILE A 147 21.40 5.45 16.71
CA ILE A 147 21.50 6.91 16.87
C ILE A 147 21.22 7.61 15.54
N THR A 148 21.87 7.18 14.46
CA THR A 148 21.71 7.79 13.13
C THR A 148 20.28 7.67 12.64
N GLN A 149 19.66 6.50 12.79
CA GLN A 149 18.25 6.26 12.43
C GLN A 149 17.25 7.08 13.27
N ALA A 150 17.54 7.28 14.56
CA ALA A 150 16.65 8.01 15.46
C ALA A 150 16.68 9.52 15.26
N ARG A 151 17.79 10.10 14.82
CA ARG A 151 17.95 11.57 14.77
C ARG A 151 17.34 12.24 13.55
N LEU A 152 16.96 11.46 12.54
CA LEU A 152 16.46 11.94 11.25
C LEU A 152 14.96 11.69 11.13
N MET A 153 14.32 12.29 10.12
CA MET A 153 12.89 12.12 9.86
C MET A 153 12.62 10.77 9.17
N LEU A 154 12.89 9.70 9.91
CA LEU A 154 12.86 8.30 9.47
C LEU A 154 11.86 7.49 10.30
N LEU A 155 11.27 6.45 9.70
CA LEU A 155 10.23 5.63 10.33
C LEU A 155 10.80 4.45 11.14
N GLU A 156 12.07 4.13 10.92
CA GLU A 156 12.78 2.97 11.44
C GLU A 156 12.83 3.00 12.98
N SER A 157 13.14 4.15 13.56
CA SER A 157 13.16 4.34 15.03
C SER A 157 11.80 4.14 15.67
N VAL A 158 10.72 4.62 15.02
CA VAL A 158 9.33 4.46 15.46
C VAL A 158 8.90 2.99 15.38
N LEU A 159 9.29 2.29 14.31
CA LEU A 159 9.04 0.86 14.14
C LEU A 159 9.72 0.04 15.26
N ILE A 160 11.02 0.27 15.48
CA ILE A 160 11.80 -0.45 16.52
C ILE A 160 11.20 -0.18 17.90
N PHE A 161 10.74 1.05 18.16
CA PHE A 161 10.07 1.40 19.40
C PHE A 161 8.80 0.56 19.63
N PHE A 162 7.90 0.47 18.64
CA PHE A 162 6.68 -0.32 18.78
C PHE A 162 6.95 -1.83 18.87
N ASN A 163 7.98 -2.33 18.17
CA ASN A 163 8.44 -3.72 18.29
C ASN A 163 8.91 -4.05 19.72
N LEU A 164 9.81 -3.24 20.29
CA LEU A 164 10.28 -3.44 21.66
C LEU A 164 9.17 -3.23 22.69
N LEU A 165 8.26 -2.27 22.46
CA LEU A 165 7.10 -2.05 23.33
C LEU A 165 6.15 -3.26 23.33
N ALA A 166 5.94 -3.91 22.17
CA ALA A 166 5.15 -5.13 22.06
C ALA A 166 5.79 -6.28 22.88
N VAL A 167 7.10 -6.49 22.75
CA VAL A 167 7.82 -7.51 23.53
C VAL A 167 7.79 -7.19 25.03
N LEU A 168 8.07 -5.95 25.42
CA LEU A 168 8.08 -5.53 26.81
C LEU A 168 6.70 -5.65 27.48
N SER A 169 5.67 -5.15 26.81
CA SER A 169 4.29 -5.24 27.32
C SER A 169 3.85 -6.70 27.47
N TYR A 170 4.23 -7.57 26.52
CA TYR A 170 3.93 -8.99 26.60
C TYR A 170 4.65 -9.68 27.76
N LEU A 171 5.93 -9.36 28.00
CA LEU A 171 6.67 -9.89 29.14
C LEU A 171 6.07 -9.43 30.48
N LYS A 172 5.72 -8.14 30.60
CA LYS A 172 5.02 -7.61 31.78
C LYS A 172 3.66 -8.28 31.99
N PHE A 173 2.93 -8.55 30.91
CA PHE A 173 1.72 -9.34 30.94
C PHE A 173 1.98 -10.76 31.46
N ALA A 174 2.97 -11.46 30.92
CA ALA A 174 3.30 -12.83 31.30
C ALA A 174 3.71 -12.95 32.77
N ASN A 175 4.48 -11.99 33.29
CA ASN A 175 4.86 -11.93 34.70
C ASN A 175 3.66 -11.55 35.59
N SER A 176 2.82 -10.60 35.16
CA SER A 176 1.58 -10.24 35.87
C SER A 176 0.60 -11.42 35.95
N GLN A 177 0.55 -12.27 34.92
CA GLN A 177 -0.30 -13.46 34.90
C GLN A 177 0.08 -14.46 35.98
N LYS A 178 1.38 -14.65 36.24
CA LYS A 178 1.86 -15.55 37.30
C LYS A 178 1.45 -15.06 38.69
N GLN A 179 1.36 -13.74 38.90
CA GLN A 179 1.02 -13.15 40.20
C GLN A 179 -0.49 -12.99 40.41
N ARG A 180 -1.18 -12.31 39.50
CA ARG A 180 -2.61 -11.94 39.62
C ARG A 180 -3.32 -11.94 38.25
N PRO A 181 -3.86 -13.08 37.80
CA PRO A 181 -4.61 -13.15 36.54
C PRO A 181 -5.87 -12.28 36.59
N PHE A 182 -6.28 -11.73 35.43
CA PHE A 182 -7.46 -10.86 35.26
C PHE A 182 -7.48 -9.56 36.10
N SER A 183 -6.32 -9.13 36.62
CA SER A 183 -6.20 -7.80 37.26
C SER A 183 -6.25 -6.66 36.22
N LEU A 184 -6.47 -5.42 36.68
CA LEU A 184 -6.41 -4.24 35.79
C LEU A 184 -5.05 -4.10 35.10
N ARG A 185 -3.96 -4.38 35.82
CA ARG A 185 -2.60 -4.39 35.25
C ARG A 185 -2.45 -5.47 34.18
N TRP A 186 -3.03 -6.65 34.40
CA TRP A 186 -3.02 -7.75 33.43
C TRP A 186 -3.71 -7.36 32.13
N TRP A 187 -4.91 -6.76 32.21
CA TRP A 187 -5.64 -6.27 31.05
C TRP A 187 -4.89 -5.17 30.33
N PHE A 188 -4.38 -4.18 31.08
CA PHE A 188 -3.61 -3.07 30.52
C PHE A 188 -2.42 -3.55 29.68
N TRP A 189 -1.57 -4.43 30.23
CA TRP A 189 -0.40 -4.93 29.51
C TRP A 189 -0.78 -5.79 28.31
N LEU A 190 -1.81 -6.64 28.43
CA LEU A 190 -2.29 -7.48 27.33
C LEU A 190 -2.85 -6.64 26.17
N THR A 191 -3.69 -5.64 26.47
CA THR A 191 -4.23 -4.74 25.43
C THR A 191 -3.13 -3.89 24.82
N LEU A 192 -2.16 -3.41 25.63
CA LEU A 192 -1.03 -2.64 25.14
C LEU A 192 -0.16 -3.46 24.19
N THR A 193 0.01 -4.77 24.42
CA THR A 193 0.69 -5.67 23.47
C THR A 193 0.00 -5.66 22.11
N GLY A 194 -1.32 -5.88 22.08
CA GLY A 194 -2.08 -5.84 20.82
C GLY A 194 -1.97 -4.49 20.11
N MET A 195 -2.13 -3.39 20.86
CA MET A 195 -2.00 -2.04 20.32
C MET A 195 -0.60 -1.79 19.74
N ALA A 196 0.46 -2.14 20.48
CA ALA A 196 1.83 -1.98 20.03
C ALA A 196 2.15 -2.81 18.79
N CYS A 197 1.68 -4.06 18.72
CA CYS A 197 1.82 -4.90 17.51
C CYS A 197 1.12 -4.27 16.31
N SER A 198 -0.10 -3.75 16.49
CA SER A 198 -0.83 -3.06 15.41
C SER A 198 -0.09 -1.81 14.95
N CYS A 199 0.43 -1.01 15.88
CA CYS A 199 1.21 0.18 15.56
C CYS A 199 2.48 -0.19 14.79
N ALA A 200 3.20 -1.25 15.17
CA ALA A 200 4.38 -1.72 14.44
C ALA A 200 4.06 -2.09 12.99
N VAL A 201 3.03 -2.93 12.78
CA VAL A 201 2.56 -3.30 11.43
C VAL A 201 2.05 -2.06 10.67
N GLY A 202 1.39 -1.14 11.37
CA GLY A 202 0.91 0.12 10.82
C GLY A 202 2.03 1.07 10.37
N VAL A 203 3.21 1.01 10.98
CA VAL A 203 4.37 1.82 10.54
C VAL A 203 4.97 1.20 9.28
N LYS A 204 5.28 -0.10 9.30
CA LYS A 204 5.81 -0.86 8.16
C LYS A 204 5.41 -2.33 8.25
N TYR A 205 5.26 -3.00 7.10
CA TYR A 205 4.91 -4.42 7.05
C TYR A 205 5.93 -5.35 7.73
N VAL A 206 7.20 -4.94 7.82
CA VAL A 206 8.25 -5.68 8.56
C VAL A 206 7.86 -5.89 10.03
N GLY A 207 7.03 -5.03 10.63
CA GLY A 207 6.49 -5.23 11.97
C GLY A 207 5.68 -6.53 12.16
N VAL A 208 5.20 -7.16 11.07
CA VAL A 208 4.51 -8.46 11.11
C VAL A 208 5.42 -9.55 11.68
N PHE A 209 6.72 -9.51 11.41
CA PHE A 209 7.68 -10.51 11.89
C PHE A 209 7.76 -10.55 13.42
N THR A 210 7.89 -9.38 14.04
CA THR A 210 7.87 -9.28 15.52
C THR A 210 6.48 -9.62 16.08
N TYR A 211 5.40 -9.26 15.38
CA TYR A 211 4.05 -9.66 15.80
C TYR A 211 3.85 -11.19 15.78
N LEU A 212 4.31 -11.87 14.73
CA LEU A 212 4.29 -13.34 14.64
C LEU A 212 5.13 -13.99 15.73
N LEU A 213 6.29 -13.42 16.07
CA LEU A 213 7.11 -13.88 17.20
C LEU A 213 6.34 -13.81 18.53
N VAL A 214 5.73 -12.66 18.83
CA VAL A 214 4.92 -12.49 20.05
C VAL A 214 3.73 -13.45 20.06
N LEU A 215 3.05 -13.63 18.93
CA LEU A 215 1.96 -14.60 18.78
C LEU A 215 2.43 -16.04 18.99
N ALA A 216 3.61 -16.42 18.50
CA ALA A 216 4.18 -17.74 18.72
C ALA A 216 4.46 -17.99 20.22
N VAL A 217 5.07 -17.03 20.91
CA VAL A 217 5.30 -17.11 22.35
C VAL A 217 3.97 -17.12 23.13
N ALA A 218 2.97 -16.34 22.70
CA ALA A 218 1.61 -16.39 23.24
C ALA A 218 0.92 -17.73 23.03
N GLY A 219 1.12 -18.35 21.87
CA GLY A 219 0.66 -19.70 21.56
C GLY A 219 1.26 -20.74 22.49
N VAL A 220 2.58 -20.69 22.72
CA VAL A 220 3.27 -21.59 23.67
C VAL A 220 2.77 -21.37 25.10
N HIS A 221 2.62 -20.12 25.55
CA HIS A 221 2.03 -19.82 26.86
C HIS A 221 0.54 -20.18 26.97
N ALA A 222 -0.21 -20.25 25.88
CA ALA A 222 -1.57 -20.77 25.84
C ALA A 222 -1.60 -22.29 25.92
N TRP A 223 -0.69 -22.95 25.21
CA TRP A 223 -0.53 -24.40 25.26
C TRP A 223 -0.21 -24.89 26.68
N HIS A 224 0.74 -24.24 27.37
CA HIS A 224 1.04 -24.57 28.76
C HIS A 224 -0.14 -24.34 29.71
N LEU A 225 -0.97 -23.33 29.46
CA LEU A 225 -2.16 -23.06 30.25
C LEU A 225 -3.24 -24.14 30.08
N ILE A 226 -3.39 -24.67 28.87
CA ILE A 226 -4.33 -25.77 28.58
C ILE A 226 -3.89 -27.06 29.30
N GLY A 227 -2.58 -27.29 29.42
CA GLY A 227 -2.02 -28.44 30.12
C GLY A 227 -2.11 -28.37 31.65
N ASP A 228 -2.44 -27.21 32.22
CA ASP A 228 -2.49 -27.01 33.67
C ASP A 228 -3.79 -27.56 34.27
N ARG A 229 -3.68 -28.70 34.96
CA ARG A 229 -4.82 -29.38 35.61
C ARG A 229 -5.36 -28.67 36.85
N THR A 230 -4.67 -27.64 37.35
CA THR A 230 -5.11 -26.87 38.52
C THR A 230 -6.21 -25.87 38.18
N LEU A 231 -6.42 -25.57 36.89
CA LEU A 231 -7.37 -24.57 36.41
C LEU A 231 -8.64 -25.24 35.87
N SER A 232 -9.80 -24.67 36.24
CA SER A 232 -11.09 -25.07 35.66
C SER A 232 -11.14 -24.78 34.15
N HIS A 233 -11.83 -25.64 33.37
CA HIS A 233 -12.02 -25.44 31.93
C HIS A 233 -12.59 -24.06 31.55
N VAL A 234 -13.53 -23.54 32.35
CA VAL A 234 -14.12 -22.20 32.13
C VAL A 234 -13.06 -21.10 32.24
N ARG A 235 -12.19 -21.17 33.24
CA ARG A 235 -11.11 -20.19 33.44
C ARG A 235 -10.08 -20.25 32.30
N VAL A 236 -9.75 -21.44 31.82
CA VAL A 236 -8.88 -21.62 30.64
C VAL A 236 -9.53 -20.97 29.41
N LEU A 237 -10.83 -21.23 29.18
CA LEU A 237 -11.57 -20.60 28.08
C LEU A 237 -11.56 -19.07 28.18
N CYS A 238 -11.81 -18.50 29.36
CA CYS A 238 -11.73 -17.05 29.58
C CYS A 238 -10.35 -16.48 29.24
N HIS A 239 -9.26 -17.17 29.61
CA HIS A 239 -7.91 -16.75 29.26
C HIS A 239 -7.66 -16.78 27.76
N LEU A 240 -8.13 -17.82 27.06
CA LEU A 240 -7.98 -17.95 25.61
C LEU A 240 -8.77 -16.86 24.88
N LEU A 241 -10.03 -16.63 25.27
CA LEU A 241 -10.88 -15.59 24.70
C LEU A 241 -10.30 -14.19 24.93
N ALA A 242 -9.81 -13.90 26.14
CA ALA A 242 -9.21 -12.62 26.45
C ALA A 242 -7.94 -12.36 25.62
N ARG A 243 -7.08 -13.38 25.46
CA ARG A 243 -5.89 -13.29 24.60
C ARG A 243 -6.25 -13.14 23.12
N ALA A 244 -7.24 -13.89 22.62
CA ALA A 244 -7.72 -13.77 21.25
C ALA A 244 -8.30 -12.37 20.97
N ALA A 245 -9.12 -11.85 21.89
CA ALA A 245 -9.67 -10.50 21.77
C ALA A 245 -8.56 -9.44 21.73
N ALA A 246 -7.60 -9.48 22.66
CA ALA A 246 -6.58 -8.45 22.76
C ALA A 246 -5.44 -8.60 21.73
N LEU A 247 -5.08 -9.81 21.31
CA LEU A 247 -3.96 -10.06 20.39
C LEU A 247 -4.38 -10.27 18.95
N LEU A 248 -5.68 -10.44 18.63
CA LEU A 248 -6.17 -10.57 17.24
C LEU A 248 -7.21 -9.50 16.89
N VAL A 249 -8.27 -9.35 17.70
CA VAL A 249 -9.38 -8.42 17.40
C VAL A 249 -8.95 -6.96 17.54
N VAL A 250 -8.31 -6.60 18.67
CA VAL A 250 -7.84 -5.22 18.90
C VAL A 250 -6.85 -4.77 17.81
N PRO A 251 -5.81 -5.55 17.44
CA PRO A 251 -4.93 -5.16 16.36
C PRO A 251 -5.62 -5.02 15.00
N ALA A 252 -6.54 -5.92 14.66
CA ALA A 252 -7.28 -5.82 13.39
C ALA A 252 -8.12 -4.52 13.31
N LEU A 253 -8.83 -4.19 14.39
CA LEU A 253 -9.63 -2.95 14.46
C LEU A 253 -8.74 -1.70 14.38
N MET A 254 -7.60 -1.70 15.06
CA MET A 254 -6.67 -0.58 15.00
C MET A 254 -6.06 -0.41 13.61
N TYR A 255 -5.64 -1.50 12.98
CA TYR A 255 -5.11 -1.46 11.62
C TYR A 255 -6.14 -0.88 10.63
N LEU A 256 -7.40 -1.32 10.68
CA LEU A 256 -8.48 -0.73 9.89
C LEU A 256 -8.69 0.76 10.22
N SER A 257 -8.60 1.15 11.48
CA SER A 257 -8.73 2.55 11.91
C SER A 257 -7.65 3.45 11.31
N PHE A 258 -6.40 2.96 11.17
CA PHE A 258 -5.32 3.73 10.55
C PHE A 258 -5.62 4.05 9.09
N PHE A 259 -6.12 3.08 8.34
CA PHE A 259 -6.53 3.29 6.96
C PHE A 259 -7.79 4.15 6.84
N TYR A 260 -8.71 4.03 7.79
CA TYR A 260 -9.87 4.90 7.87
C TYR A 260 -9.46 6.37 8.04
N VAL A 261 -8.57 6.66 8.99
CA VAL A 261 -8.04 8.02 9.18
C VAL A 261 -7.25 8.46 7.94
N HIS A 262 -6.41 7.60 7.36
CA HIS A 262 -5.66 7.92 6.15
C HIS A 262 -6.57 8.31 4.97
N LEU A 263 -7.58 7.50 4.64
CA LEU A 263 -8.48 7.74 3.51
C LEU A 263 -9.49 8.88 3.74
N THR A 264 -9.77 9.22 5.00
CA THR A 264 -10.61 10.38 5.35
C THR A 264 -9.82 11.68 5.30
N LEU A 265 -8.54 11.67 5.66
CA LEU A 265 -7.66 12.84 5.57
C LEU A 265 -7.27 13.15 4.11
N LEU A 266 -6.98 12.13 3.31
CA LEU A 266 -6.56 12.27 1.91
C LEU A 266 -7.75 12.27 0.96
N CYS A 267 -8.51 13.37 0.98
CA CYS A 267 -9.71 13.51 0.17
C CYS A 267 -9.45 13.97 -1.27
N ARG A 268 -8.33 14.63 -1.58
CA ARG A 268 -8.09 15.23 -2.92
C ARG A 268 -7.32 14.31 -3.86
N SER A 269 -7.56 14.45 -5.16
CA SER A 269 -6.79 13.79 -6.22
C SER A 269 -5.30 14.18 -6.15
N GLY A 270 -4.43 13.23 -6.48
CA GLY A 270 -2.98 13.34 -6.35
C GLY A 270 -2.22 12.48 -7.36
N PRO A 271 -0.88 12.51 -7.36
CA PRO A 271 -0.08 11.97 -8.46
C PRO A 271 -0.22 10.46 -8.68
N HIS A 272 -0.61 9.71 -7.63
CA HIS A 272 -0.73 8.25 -7.69
C HIS A 272 -2.18 7.77 -7.83
N ASP A 273 -3.14 8.67 -8.07
CA ASP A 273 -4.55 8.28 -8.26
C ASP A 273 -4.75 7.47 -9.55
N GLN A 274 -3.93 7.71 -10.59
CA GLN A 274 -3.98 7.03 -11.89
C GLN A 274 -3.81 5.51 -11.79
N ILE A 275 -3.12 5.04 -10.75
CA ILE A 275 -2.87 3.62 -10.47
C ILE A 275 -4.11 2.94 -9.88
N MET A 276 -5.03 3.71 -9.30
CA MET A 276 -6.29 3.23 -8.74
C MET A 276 -7.36 3.07 -9.83
N SER A 277 -8.43 2.36 -9.49
CA SER A 277 -9.64 2.21 -10.31
C SER A 277 -10.31 3.55 -10.55
N SER A 278 -11.03 3.67 -11.67
CA SER A 278 -11.81 4.88 -11.97
C SER A 278 -12.89 5.15 -10.91
N ALA A 279 -13.39 4.10 -10.26
CA ALA A 279 -14.30 4.23 -9.12
C ALA A 279 -13.61 4.93 -7.94
N PHE A 280 -12.44 4.45 -7.53
CA PHE A 280 -11.66 5.08 -6.46
C PHE A 280 -11.28 6.52 -6.80
N GLN A 281 -10.81 6.78 -8.03
CA GLN A 281 -10.45 8.12 -8.50
C GLN A 281 -11.65 9.09 -8.45
N ALA A 282 -12.84 8.62 -8.82
CA ALA A 282 -14.07 9.41 -8.74
C ALA A 282 -14.54 9.69 -7.30
N SER A 283 -14.02 8.94 -6.31
CA SER A 283 -14.30 9.20 -4.89
C SER A 283 -13.46 10.31 -4.28
N LEU A 284 -12.39 10.75 -4.96
CA LEU A 284 -11.51 11.83 -4.51
C LEU A 284 -11.99 13.19 -5.03
N GLU A 285 -11.84 14.25 -4.24
CA GLU A 285 -12.11 15.63 -4.65
C GLU A 285 -11.11 16.12 -5.71
N GLY A 286 -11.62 16.71 -6.79
CA GLY A 286 -10.78 17.14 -7.92
C GLY A 286 -10.52 16.01 -8.92
N GLY A 287 -9.52 16.17 -9.79
CA GLY A 287 -9.13 15.16 -10.78
C GLY A 287 -10.32 14.62 -11.59
N LEU A 288 -10.47 13.29 -11.60
CA LEU A 288 -11.54 12.59 -12.31
C LEU A 288 -12.93 12.91 -11.77
N ALA A 289 -13.09 13.13 -10.46
CA ALA A 289 -14.39 13.45 -9.89
C ALA A 289 -14.95 14.76 -10.42
N ARG A 290 -14.11 15.77 -10.66
CA ARG A 290 -14.55 17.04 -11.28
C ARG A 290 -15.09 16.84 -12.70
N ILE A 291 -14.55 15.86 -13.43
CA ILE A 291 -14.89 15.59 -14.83
C ILE A 291 -16.14 14.69 -14.92
N THR A 292 -16.27 13.76 -13.98
CA THR A 292 -17.35 12.75 -13.95
C THR A 292 -18.53 13.17 -13.07
N GLN A 293 -18.44 14.30 -12.37
CA GLN A 293 -19.53 14.83 -11.55
C GLN A 293 -20.80 14.99 -12.39
N GLY A 294 -21.86 14.34 -11.92
CA GLY A 294 -23.21 14.29 -12.49
C GLY A 294 -23.37 13.74 -13.89
N GLN A 295 -22.40 12.99 -14.39
CA GLN A 295 -22.64 12.19 -15.59
C GLN A 295 -23.78 11.18 -15.38
N PRO A 296 -24.54 10.85 -16.44
CA PRO A 296 -25.62 9.88 -16.31
C PRO A 296 -25.08 8.51 -15.89
N LEU A 297 -25.82 7.81 -15.02
CA LEU A 297 -25.42 6.49 -14.53
C LEU A 297 -25.58 5.42 -15.60
N GLU A 298 -26.73 5.39 -16.27
CA GLU A 298 -27.08 4.36 -17.24
C GLU A 298 -26.63 4.74 -18.64
N VAL A 299 -25.78 3.90 -19.23
CA VAL A 299 -25.37 4.03 -20.62
C VAL A 299 -26.56 3.61 -21.49
N ALA A 300 -26.99 4.53 -22.37
CA ALA A 300 -28.12 4.35 -23.25
C ALA A 300 -27.68 4.34 -24.72
N TYR A 301 -28.55 3.89 -25.61
CA TYR A 301 -28.33 4.10 -27.04
C TYR A 301 -28.34 5.60 -27.36
N GLY A 302 -27.34 6.06 -28.10
CA GLY A 302 -27.03 7.48 -28.38
C GLY A 302 -26.05 8.11 -27.36
N SER A 303 -25.65 7.38 -26.32
CA SER A 303 -24.68 7.87 -25.34
C SER A 303 -23.29 8.03 -25.95
N GLN A 304 -22.64 9.13 -25.64
CA GLN A 304 -21.22 9.37 -25.90
C GLN A 304 -20.42 8.95 -24.66
N VAL A 305 -19.43 8.07 -24.83
CA VAL A 305 -18.67 7.43 -23.76
C VAL A 305 -17.18 7.40 -24.07
N THR A 306 -16.34 7.41 -23.04
CA THR A 306 -14.92 7.04 -23.14
C THR A 306 -14.69 5.68 -22.51
N LEU A 307 -13.97 4.80 -23.20
CA LEU A 307 -13.72 3.42 -22.75
C LEU A 307 -12.27 3.30 -22.28
N LYS A 308 -12.08 3.03 -20.99
CA LYS A 308 -10.77 2.79 -20.37
C LYS A 308 -10.55 1.29 -20.17
N ASN A 309 -9.35 0.80 -20.45
CA ASN A 309 -9.00 -0.59 -20.16
C ASN A 309 -8.74 -0.78 -18.66
N VAL A 310 -9.29 -1.83 -18.04
CA VAL A 310 -9.18 -2.07 -16.58
C VAL A 310 -7.80 -2.59 -16.19
N PHE A 311 -7.16 -3.41 -17.03
CA PHE A 311 -5.83 -3.97 -16.74
C PHE A 311 -4.72 -2.92 -16.82
N GLY A 312 -4.78 -2.02 -17.80
CA GLY A 312 -3.97 -0.80 -17.85
C GLY A 312 -2.45 -0.98 -17.65
N LYS A 313 -1.88 -2.13 -18.03
CA LYS A 313 -0.43 -2.37 -18.01
C LYS A 313 0.13 -2.33 -19.44
N PRO A 314 1.23 -1.59 -19.71
CA PRO A 314 2.11 -0.92 -18.73
C PRO A 314 1.60 0.44 -18.21
N VAL A 315 0.66 1.09 -18.90
CA VAL A 315 0.10 2.41 -18.52
C VAL A 315 -1.43 2.37 -18.72
N PRO A 316 -2.23 3.02 -17.85
CA PRO A 316 -3.66 3.18 -18.10
C PRO A 316 -3.91 3.85 -19.46
N CYS A 317 -4.87 3.35 -20.22
CA CYS A 317 -5.14 3.85 -21.56
C CYS A 317 -6.62 3.79 -21.93
N TRP A 318 -7.01 4.65 -22.86
CA TRP A 318 -8.37 4.77 -23.39
C TRP A 318 -8.43 4.32 -24.85
N LEU A 319 -9.54 3.69 -25.23
CA LEU A 319 -9.80 3.33 -26.62
C LEU A 319 -9.81 4.60 -27.48
N HIS A 320 -8.97 4.63 -28.49
CA HIS A 320 -8.65 5.82 -29.26
C HIS A 320 -8.65 5.52 -30.75
N SER A 321 -9.07 6.50 -31.56
CA SER A 321 -8.92 6.42 -33.02
C SER A 321 -8.66 7.81 -33.60
N HIS A 322 -7.77 7.92 -34.57
CA HIS A 322 -7.43 9.18 -35.23
C HIS A 322 -7.39 8.97 -36.74
N GLN A 323 -7.29 10.03 -37.55
CA GLN A 323 -7.51 9.93 -39.00
C GLN A 323 -6.49 9.06 -39.76
N SER A 324 -5.34 8.72 -39.16
CA SER A 324 -4.33 7.87 -39.76
C SER A 324 -4.82 6.43 -39.94
N THR A 325 -4.33 5.79 -40.99
CA THR A 325 -4.67 4.41 -41.39
C THR A 325 -3.51 3.47 -41.10
N TYR A 326 -3.79 2.18 -40.89
CA TYR A 326 -2.74 1.16 -40.84
C TYR A 326 -1.93 1.18 -42.16
N PRO A 327 -0.62 0.89 -42.13
CA PRO A 327 0.17 0.75 -43.37
C PRO A 327 -0.39 -0.42 -44.20
N MET A 328 -0.25 -0.42 -45.53
CA MET A 328 -0.75 -1.52 -46.37
C MET A 328 0.00 -2.84 -46.13
N ILE A 329 1.28 -2.75 -45.78
CA ILE A 329 2.14 -3.89 -45.47
C ILE A 329 2.85 -3.57 -44.15
N TYR A 330 2.77 -4.50 -43.21
CA TYR A 330 3.47 -4.43 -41.93
C TYR A 330 4.98 -4.69 -42.11
N GLU A 331 5.80 -4.31 -41.13
CA GLU A 331 7.27 -4.48 -41.20
C GLU A 331 7.71 -5.92 -41.45
N ASN A 332 6.90 -6.90 -41.03
CA ASN A 332 7.15 -8.33 -41.27
C ASN A 332 6.59 -8.87 -42.59
N GLY A 333 6.22 -7.99 -43.54
CA GLY A 333 5.76 -8.35 -44.87
C GLY A 333 4.32 -8.84 -44.95
N ARG A 334 3.57 -8.87 -43.83
CA ARG A 334 2.15 -9.24 -43.81
C ARG A 334 1.27 -8.10 -44.32
N GLY A 335 0.24 -8.45 -45.08
CA GLY A 335 -0.78 -7.50 -45.52
C GLY A 335 -1.66 -7.00 -44.37
N SER A 336 -2.12 -5.76 -44.50
CA SER A 336 -2.99 -5.06 -43.56
C SER A 336 -4.28 -4.65 -44.26
N SER A 337 -5.30 -4.31 -43.48
CA SER A 337 -6.58 -3.83 -44.00
C SER A 337 -6.54 -2.41 -44.59
N HIS A 338 -5.48 -1.66 -44.29
CA HIS A 338 -5.34 -0.23 -44.58
C HIS A 338 -6.51 0.64 -44.04
N GLN A 339 -7.26 0.15 -43.06
CA GLN A 339 -8.33 0.89 -42.42
C GLN A 339 -7.80 1.88 -41.37
N GLN A 340 -8.70 2.69 -40.80
CA GLN A 340 -8.34 3.67 -39.78
C GLN A 340 -7.86 2.97 -38.50
N GLN A 341 -6.77 3.47 -37.93
CA GLN A 341 -6.14 2.87 -36.76
C GLN A 341 -7.05 2.98 -35.53
N VAL A 342 -7.08 1.91 -34.74
CA VAL A 342 -7.66 1.90 -33.39
C VAL A 342 -6.57 1.45 -32.42
N THR A 343 -6.33 2.27 -31.42
CA THR A 343 -5.23 2.09 -30.48
C THR A 343 -5.73 2.34 -29.05
N CYS A 344 -4.87 2.12 -28.07
CA CYS A 344 -5.12 2.54 -26.71
C CYS A 344 -4.14 3.67 -26.35
N TYR A 345 -4.68 4.87 -26.14
CA TYR A 345 -3.89 6.08 -25.89
C TYR A 345 -3.82 6.39 -24.39
N PRO A 346 -2.64 6.67 -23.81
CA PRO A 346 -2.48 6.85 -22.37
C PRO A 346 -2.85 8.26 -21.85
N PHE A 347 -3.37 9.14 -22.70
CA PHE A 347 -3.84 10.47 -22.30
C PHE A 347 -5.28 10.67 -22.76
N LYS A 348 -5.97 11.57 -22.07
CA LYS A 348 -7.34 11.95 -22.43
C LYS A 348 -7.34 12.94 -23.57
N ASP A 349 -8.10 12.63 -24.60
CA ASP A 349 -8.32 13.50 -25.75
C ASP A 349 -9.75 13.37 -26.32
N VAL A 350 -10.05 14.22 -27.29
CA VAL A 350 -11.36 14.25 -27.96
C VAL A 350 -11.59 13.01 -28.83
N ASN A 351 -10.51 12.36 -29.26
CA ASN A 351 -10.52 11.13 -30.05
C ASN A 351 -10.75 9.87 -29.20
N ASN A 352 -10.91 10.01 -27.88
CA ASN A 352 -11.32 8.90 -27.00
C ASN A 352 -12.84 8.73 -26.91
N TRP A 353 -13.63 9.62 -27.51
CA TRP A 353 -15.08 9.57 -27.43
C TRP A 353 -15.67 8.61 -28.47
N TRP A 354 -16.56 7.74 -28.00
CA TRP A 354 -17.30 6.77 -28.79
C TRP A 354 -18.80 6.93 -28.55
N ILE A 355 -19.62 6.74 -29.59
CA ILE A 355 -21.09 6.80 -29.51
C ILE A 355 -21.61 5.36 -29.54
N VAL A 356 -22.44 5.01 -28.55
CA VAL A 356 -23.11 3.70 -28.49
C VAL A 356 -24.37 3.76 -29.33
N LYS A 357 -24.37 3.14 -30.50
CA LYS A 357 -25.47 3.19 -31.47
C LYS A 357 -26.25 1.86 -31.50
N ASP A 358 -27.56 1.96 -31.69
CA ASP A 358 -28.45 0.82 -31.96
C ASP A 358 -28.30 0.39 -33.44
N PRO A 359 -27.96 -0.88 -33.75
CA PRO A 359 -27.85 -1.36 -35.12
C PRO A 359 -29.13 -1.15 -35.97
N GLY A 360 -30.30 -1.19 -35.34
CA GLY A 360 -31.60 -1.09 -36.03
C GLY A 360 -32.09 0.34 -36.24
N ARG A 361 -31.35 1.37 -35.78
CA ARG A 361 -31.77 2.77 -35.85
C ARG A 361 -30.71 3.66 -36.50
N HIS A 362 -31.18 4.65 -37.25
CA HIS A 362 -30.35 5.65 -37.91
C HIS A 362 -29.86 6.78 -36.98
N PRO A 363 -30.67 7.35 -36.05
CA PRO A 363 -30.20 8.48 -35.24
C PRO A 363 -29.10 8.08 -34.25
N LEU A 364 -28.11 8.97 -34.11
CA LEU A 364 -26.99 8.87 -33.15
C LEU A 364 -27.29 9.57 -31.81
N VAL A 365 -28.53 10.01 -31.61
CA VAL A 365 -28.98 10.81 -30.47
C VAL A 365 -29.77 9.94 -29.49
N VAL A 366 -29.70 10.28 -28.21
CA VAL A 366 -30.42 9.57 -27.15
C VAL A 366 -31.93 9.79 -27.29
N SER A 367 -32.71 8.71 -27.20
CA SER A 367 -34.17 8.80 -27.21
C SER A 367 -34.69 9.47 -25.93
N SER A 368 -35.87 10.11 -26.00
CA SER A 368 -36.60 10.58 -24.82
C SER A 368 -37.87 9.74 -24.67
N PRO A 369 -37.98 8.84 -23.68
CA PRO A 369 -37.03 8.54 -22.59
C PRO A 369 -35.76 7.76 -23.04
N PRO A 370 -34.64 7.84 -22.30
CA PRO A 370 -33.41 7.10 -22.61
C PRO A 370 -33.65 5.59 -22.57
N ARG A 371 -33.16 4.86 -23.58
CA ARG A 371 -33.20 3.40 -23.61
C ARG A 371 -31.86 2.84 -23.14
N PRO A 372 -31.76 2.26 -21.93
CA PRO A 372 -30.51 1.73 -21.41
C PRO A 372 -30.06 0.50 -22.19
N VAL A 373 -28.74 0.33 -22.32
CA VAL A 373 -28.12 -0.87 -22.89
C VAL A 373 -27.95 -1.91 -21.79
N ARG A 374 -28.37 -3.14 -22.05
CA ARG A 374 -28.34 -4.25 -21.09
C ARG A 374 -27.30 -5.30 -21.47
N HIS A 375 -26.99 -6.18 -20.52
CA HIS A 375 -26.21 -7.37 -20.81
C HIS A 375 -26.82 -8.18 -21.97
N GLY A 376 -25.99 -8.62 -22.91
CA GLY A 376 -26.40 -9.40 -24.07
C GLY A 376 -26.86 -8.57 -25.28
N ASP A 377 -27.11 -7.28 -25.10
CA ASP A 377 -27.50 -6.38 -26.20
C ASP A 377 -26.37 -6.24 -27.23
N VAL A 378 -26.75 -6.09 -28.49
CA VAL A 378 -25.83 -5.81 -29.59
C VAL A 378 -25.81 -4.31 -29.85
N VAL A 379 -24.61 -3.75 -29.93
CA VAL A 379 -24.33 -2.33 -30.14
C VAL A 379 -23.37 -2.12 -31.30
N GLN A 380 -23.43 -0.94 -31.90
CA GLN A 380 -22.41 -0.41 -32.80
C GLN A 380 -21.65 0.69 -32.06
N LEU A 381 -20.32 0.65 -32.04
CA LEU A 381 -19.50 1.73 -31.49
C LEU A 381 -19.04 2.62 -32.63
N VAL A 382 -19.42 3.89 -32.58
CA VAL A 382 -19.07 4.89 -33.61
C VAL A 382 -18.07 5.87 -33.02
N HIS A 383 -16.93 6.06 -33.67
CA HIS A 383 -15.94 7.02 -33.23
C HIS A 383 -16.50 8.45 -33.30
N GLY A 384 -16.37 9.24 -32.23
CA GLY A 384 -17.03 10.53 -32.07
C GLY A 384 -16.64 11.56 -33.14
N MET A 385 -15.35 11.69 -33.44
CA MET A 385 -14.83 12.68 -34.39
C MET A 385 -14.92 12.21 -35.85
N THR A 386 -14.51 10.97 -36.15
CA THR A 386 -14.47 10.49 -37.55
C THR A 386 -15.76 9.82 -38.00
N THR A 387 -16.71 9.60 -37.08
CA THR A 387 -17.99 8.92 -37.33
C THR A 387 -17.89 7.51 -37.93
N ARG A 388 -16.69 6.90 -37.85
CA ARG A 388 -16.43 5.55 -38.37
C ARG A 388 -16.78 4.49 -37.35
N PHE A 389 -17.16 3.30 -37.81
CA PHE A 389 -17.56 2.20 -36.95
C PHE A 389 -16.36 1.40 -36.47
N LEU A 390 -16.33 1.06 -35.18
CA LEU A 390 -15.39 0.08 -34.64
C LEU A 390 -15.67 -1.29 -35.28
N ASN A 391 -14.64 -1.88 -35.85
CA ASN A 391 -14.70 -3.06 -36.69
C ASN A 391 -13.55 -4.01 -36.34
N THR A 392 -13.79 -5.30 -36.47
CA THR A 392 -12.72 -6.31 -36.50
C THR A 392 -13.06 -7.34 -37.56
N HIS A 393 -12.04 -7.99 -38.10
CA HIS A 393 -12.16 -8.82 -39.28
C HIS A 393 -11.00 -9.82 -39.32
N ASP A 394 -11.03 -10.73 -40.30
CA ASP A 394 -10.04 -11.82 -40.39
C ASP A 394 -8.71 -11.36 -41.01
N VAL A 395 -8.13 -10.31 -40.44
CA VAL A 395 -6.78 -9.81 -40.71
C VAL A 395 -6.00 -9.89 -39.42
N ALA A 396 -4.76 -10.36 -39.48
CA ALA A 396 -3.92 -10.52 -38.31
C ALA A 396 -3.43 -9.17 -37.77
N ALA A 397 -3.41 -9.00 -36.45
CA ALA A 397 -2.94 -7.79 -35.81
C ALA A 397 -1.44 -7.51 -36.11
N PRO A 398 -1.03 -6.22 -36.11
CA PRO A 398 0.31 -5.78 -36.54
C PRO A 398 1.45 -6.41 -35.75
N LEU A 399 1.32 -6.52 -34.43
CA LEU A 399 2.35 -7.10 -33.55
C LEU A 399 1.94 -8.46 -33.01
N SER A 400 0.63 -8.73 -32.91
CA SER A 400 0.07 -9.97 -32.36
C SER A 400 -0.55 -10.86 -33.46
N PRO A 401 0.24 -11.64 -34.22
CA PRO A 401 -0.25 -12.38 -35.40
C PRO A 401 -1.35 -13.40 -35.11
N HIS A 402 -1.47 -13.86 -33.87
CA HIS A 402 -2.49 -14.81 -33.44
C HIS A 402 -3.86 -14.17 -33.15
N SER A 403 -3.92 -12.83 -33.10
CA SER A 403 -5.15 -12.06 -32.83
C SER A 403 -5.58 -11.29 -34.08
N GLN A 404 -6.85 -10.88 -34.09
CA GLN A 404 -7.43 -10.10 -35.17
C GLN A 404 -7.12 -8.61 -35.02
N GLU A 405 -6.93 -7.94 -36.14
CA GLU A 405 -6.80 -6.49 -36.23
C GLU A 405 -8.14 -5.83 -35.86
N VAL A 406 -8.06 -4.77 -35.05
CA VAL A 406 -9.20 -3.92 -34.71
C VAL A 406 -8.99 -2.58 -35.38
N SER A 407 -9.99 -2.12 -36.11
CA SER A 407 -9.91 -0.95 -36.97
C SER A 407 -11.20 -0.15 -36.92
N CYS A 408 -11.16 1.09 -37.41
CA CYS A 408 -12.35 1.86 -37.73
C CYS A 408 -12.64 1.68 -39.23
N TYR A 409 -13.81 1.11 -39.56
CA TYR A 409 -14.13 0.73 -40.94
C TYR A 409 -14.13 1.93 -41.88
N VAL A 410 -13.43 1.79 -43.01
CA VAL A 410 -13.40 2.74 -44.11
C VAL A 410 -13.90 2.02 -45.35
N ASP A 411 -14.95 2.56 -45.97
CA ASP A 411 -15.48 2.02 -47.21
C ASP A 411 -14.60 2.47 -48.37
N TYR A 412 -13.70 1.58 -48.80
CA TYR A 412 -12.86 1.78 -49.98
C TYR A 412 -13.55 1.33 -51.28
N ASN A 413 -14.85 1.03 -51.25
CA ASN A 413 -15.58 0.42 -52.37
C ASN A 413 -14.97 -0.94 -52.80
N ILE A 414 -14.43 -1.67 -51.81
CA ILE A 414 -13.86 -3.01 -51.94
C ILE A 414 -14.86 -3.99 -51.32
N SER A 415 -14.91 -5.23 -51.83
CA SER A 415 -15.88 -6.29 -51.48
C SER A 415 -15.86 -6.80 -50.02
N MET A 416 -15.27 -6.08 -49.06
CA MET A 416 -15.30 -6.43 -47.65
C MET A 416 -16.43 -5.69 -46.93
N PRO A 417 -17.54 -6.38 -46.57
CA PRO A 417 -18.62 -5.76 -45.83
C PRO A 417 -18.15 -5.38 -44.42
N SER A 418 -18.75 -4.33 -43.87
CA SER A 418 -18.47 -3.93 -42.48
C SER A 418 -18.96 -4.99 -41.49
N GLN A 419 -18.10 -5.34 -40.52
CA GLN A 419 -18.41 -6.23 -39.41
C GLN A 419 -18.27 -5.42 -38.12
N ASN A 420 -19.32 -4.64 -37.82
CA ASN A 420 -19.29 -3.61 -36.79
C ASN A 420 -20.21 -3.90 -35.59
N LEU A 421 -20.69 -5.14 -35.46
CA LEU A 421 -21.63 -5.55 -34.41
C LEU A 421 -20.88 -6.12 -33.21
N TRP A 422 -21.09 -5.52 -32.05
CA TRP A 422 -20.48 -5.92 -30.79
C TRP A 422 -21.56 -6.26 -29.78
N ARG A 423 -21.52 -7.47 -29.22
CA ARG A 423 -22.36 -7.88 -28.10
C ARG A 423 -21.72 -7.41 -26.79
N LEU A 424 -22.51 -6.76 -25.95
CA LEU A 424 -22.08 -6.32 -24.63
C LEU A 424 -22.16 -7.48 -23.62
N ASP A 425 -21.05 -7.80 -22.98
CA ASP A 425 -20.98 -8.76 -21.88
C ASP A 425 -20.52 -8.08 -20.60
N ILE A 426 -21.38 -8.02 -19.57
CA ILE A 426 -21.06 -7.37 -18.29
C ILE A 426 -20.46 -8.45 -17.37
N VAL A 427 -19.20 -8.29 -17.00
CA VAL A 427 -18.42 -9.29 -16.25
C VAL A 427 -18.85 -9.32 -14.79
N ASN A 428 -18.93 -8.15 -14.16
CA ASN A 428 -19.25 -8.01 -12.74
C ASN A 428 -20.75 -7.99 -12.45
N ARG A 429 -21.54 -8.75 -13.24
CA ARG A 429 -22.99 -8.76 -13.12
C ARG A 429 -23.50 -9.60 -11.95
N GLU A 430 -24.51 -9.09 -11.24
CA GLU A 430 -25.27 -9.87 -10.25
C GLU A 430 -26.46 -10.59 -10.90
N SER A 431 -26.99 -10.04 -11.99
CA SER A 431 -28.14 -10.60 -12.73
C SER A 431 -27.99 -10.40 -14.24
N ASP A 432 -28.62 -11.25 -15.05
CA ASP A 432 -28.60 -11.13 -16.51
C ASP A 432 -29.43 -9.93 -17.04
N THR A 433 -30.23 -9.30 -16.18
CA THR A 433 -30.99 -8.08 -16.51
C THR A 433 -30.21 -6.79 -16.23
N GLU A 434 -28.94 -6.90 -15.87
CA GLU A 434 -28.16 -5.76 -15.44
C GLU A 434 -27.90 -4.74 -16.57
N VAL A 435 -28.07 -3.47 -16.21
CA VAL A 435 -27.87 -2.32 -17.10
C VAL A 435 -26.40 -1.93 -17.11
N TRP A 436 -25.91 -1.52 -18.28
CA TRP A 436 -24.56 -0.97 -18.41
C TRP A 436 -24.45 0.37 -17.68
N LYS A 437 -23.69 0.39 -16.58
CA LYS A 437 -23.48 1.57 -15.74
C LYS A 437 -22.08 2.15 -15.91
N THR A 438 -22.02 3.47 -15.93
CA THR A 438 -20.74 4.22 -15.95
C THR A 438 -19.95 3.99 -14.68
N ILE A 439 -18.62 3.90 -14.77
CA ILE A 439 -17.64 3.67 -13.68
C ILE A 439 -17.77 2.31 -12.99
N LEU A 440 -18.98 1.76 -12.85
CA LEU A 440 -19.26 0.57 -12.06
C LEU A 440 -19.20 -0.71 -12.89
N SER A 441 -19.71 -0.70 -14.12
CA SER A 441 -19.76 -1.91 -14.93
C SER A 441 -18.42 -2.18 -15.60
N GLU A 442 -17.92 -3.39 -15.39
CA GLU A 442 -16.79 -3.96 -16.11
C GLU A 442 -17.34 -4.77 -17.29
N VAL A 443 -17.00 -4.36 -18.51
CA VAL A 443 -17.60 -4.90 -19.72
C VAL A 443 -16.59 -5.49 -20.69
N ARG A 444 -17.01 -6.52 -21.40
CA ARG A 444 -16.35 -7.10 -22.57
C ARG A 444 -17.18 -6.81 -23.80
N LEU A 445 -16.50 -6.40 -24.86
CA LEU A 445 -17.11 -6.19 -26.16
C LEU A 445 -16.78 -7.41 -27.02
N VAL A 446 -17.78 -8.24 -27.28
CA VAL A 446 -17.63 -9.49 -28.04
C VAL A 446 -18.13 -9.26 -29.45
N HIS A 447 -17.24 -9.35 -30.42
CA HIS A 447 -17.58 -9.20 -31.83
C HIS A 447 -18.51 -10.34 -32.28
N VAL A 448 -19.64 -9.99 -32.91
CA VAL A 448 -20.69 -10.97 -33.25
C VAL A 448 -20.24 -11.94 -34.33
N ASN A 449 -19.55 -11.46 -35.37
CA ASN A 449 -19.22 -12.29 -36.53
C ASN A 449 -18.07 -13.26 -36.25
N THR A 450 -17.02 -12.80 -35.55
CA THR A 450 -15.80 -13.61 -35.32
C THR A 450 -15.71 -14.17 -33.90
N SER A 451 -16.63 -13.82 -33.00
CA SER A 451 -16.59 -14.14 -31.56
C SER A 451 -15.33 -13.65 -30.82
N ALA A 452 -14.59 -12.73 -31.44
CA ALA A 452 -13.39 -12.13 -30.85
C ALA A 452 -13.77 -11.08 -29.80
N VAL A 453 -13.02 -11.03 -28.69
CA VAL A 453 -13.19 -10.04 -27.63
C VAL A 453 -12.19 -8.92 -27.82
N LEU A 454 -12.65 -7.68 -27.67
CA LEU A 454 -11.79 -6.50 -27.68
C LEU A 454 -10.81 -6.56 -26.51
N LYS A 455 -9.51 -6.62 -26.81
CA LYS A 455 -8.44 -6.82 -25.83
C LYS A 455 -7.30 -5.83 -26.05
N LEU A 456 -6.66 -5.43 -24.95
CA LEU A 456 -5.37 -4.76 -24.98
C LEU A 456 -4.23 -5.79 -25.07
N SER A 457 -3.40 -5.70 -26.11
CA SER A 457 -2.25 -6.58 -26.33
C SER A 457 -1.12 -6.29 -25.33
N GLY A 458 -0.91 -5.01 -25.00
CA GLY A 458 0.20 -4.53 -24.16
C GLY A 458 1.47 -4.18 -24.94
N ALA A 459 1.53 -4.51 -26.23
CA ALA A 459 2.60 -4.11 -27.12
C ALA A 459 2.45 -2.65 -27.60
N HIS A 460 3.57 -1.94 -27.74
CA HIS A 460 3.60 -0.60 -28.33
C HIS A 460 3.75 -0.70 -29.85
N LEU A 461 2.86 -0.02 -30.58
CA LEU A 461 2.96 0.10 -32.03
C LEU A 461 4.25 0.82 -32.45
N PRO A 462 4.77 0.55 -33.66
CA PRO A 462 5.93 1.29 -34.19
C PRO A 462 5.62 2.79 -34.44
N ASP A 463 6.58 3.52 -35.00
CA ASP A 463 6.46 4.96 -35.20
C ASP A 463 5.25 5.38 -36.05
N TRP A 464 4.79 4.53 -36.99
CA TRP A 464 3.57 4.76 -37.78
C TRP A 464 2.27 4.76 -36.94
N GLY A 465 2.29 4.13 -35.77
CA GLY A 465 1.20 4.08 -34.79
C GLY A 465 1.48 4.96 -33.56
N PHE A 466 2.39 5.93 -33.69
CA PHE A 466 2.73 6.92 -32.65
C PHE A 466 3.14 6.32 -31.30
N ARG A 467 3.67 5.08 -31.28
CA ARG A 467 4.03 4.35 -30.05
C ARG A 467 2.87 4.13 -29.07
N GLN A 468 1.64 4.22 -29.56
CA GLN A 468 0.43 3.91 -28.81
C GLN A 468 0.29 2.40 -28.61
N LEU A 469 -0.54 1.97 -27.67
CA LEU A 469 -0.71 0.55 -27.36
C LEU A 469 -1.63 -0.14 -28.38
N GLU A 470 -1.29 -1.36 -28.75
CA GLU A 470 -2.03 -2.20 -29.70
C GLU A 470 -3.34 -2.73 -29.07
N VAL A 471 -4.46 -2.52 -29.78
CA VAL A 471 -5.77 -3.10 -29.47
C VAL A 471 -6.07 -4.21 -30.48
N VAL A 472 -6.50 -5.37 -29.99
CA VAL A 472 -6.68 -6.58 -30.80
C VAL A 472 -8.00 -7.28 -30.49
N GLY A 473 -8.48 -8.09 -31.43
CA GLY A 473 -9.59 -9.02 -31.23
C GLY A 473 -9.07 -10.43 -30.95
N GLU A 474 -9.21 -10.93 -29.71
CA GLU A 474 -8.78 -12.30 -29.37
C GLU A 474 -9.97 -13.24 -29.17
N LYS A 475 -9.87 -14.47 -29.68
CA LYS A 475 -10.91 -15.49 -29.49
C LYS A 475 -10.97 -15.93 -28.01
N LEU A 476 -12.18 -16.14 -27.52
CA LEU A 476 -12.52 -16.39 -26.10
C LEU A 476 -11.92 -17.68 -25.50
N SER A 477 -11.21 -18.51 -26.27
CA SER A 477 -10.73 -19.84 -25.86
C SER A 477 -9.55 -19.82 -24.87
N ARG A 478 -8.93 -18.67 -24.61
CA ARG A 478 -7.75 -18.53 -23.72
C ARG A 478 -8.10 -17.81 -22.42
N GLY A 479 -8.89 -18.46 -21.55
CA GLY A 479 -9.09 -18.03 -20.15
C GLY A 479 -9.62 -16.61 -19.95
N TYR A 480 -9.90 -16.25 -18.69
CA TYR A 480 -10.22 -14.88 -18.32
C TYR A 480 -8.93 -14.06 -18.22
N HIS A 481 -8.79 -13.00 -19.01
CA HIS A 481 -7.71 -12.02 -18.88
C HIS A 481 -8.28 -10.63 -18.59
N GLU A 482 -7.77 -9.98 -17.55
CA GLU A 482 -8.17 -8.62 -17.15
C GLU A 482 -8.03 -7.60 -18.30
N SER A 483 -7.11 -7.82 -19.26
CA SER A 483 -6.91 -6.92 -20.40
C SER A 483 -8.03 -6.93 -21.44
N MET A 484 -8.98 -7.86 -21.33
CA MET A 484 -10.19 -7.92 -22.14
C MET A 484 -11.32 -7.04 -21.57
N VAL A 485 -11.13 -6.50 -20.37
CA VAL A 485 -12.18 -5.78 -19.62
C VAL A 485 -12.01 -4.26 -19.79
N TRP A 486 -13.13 -3.62 -20.10
CA TRP A 486 -13.24 -2.18 -20.32
C TRP A 486 -14.25 -1.56 -19.36
N ASN A 487 -14.05 -0.29 -19.04
CA ASN A 487 -14.93 0.47 -18.16
C ASN A 487 -15.26 1.82 -18.82
N VAL A 488 -16.52 2.27 -18.70
CA VAL A 488 -16.93 3.60 -19.16
C VAL A 488 -16.58 4.62 -18.10
N GLU A 489 -15.58 5.47 -18.38
CA GLU A 489 -15.11 6.45 -17.42
C GLU A 489 -15.90 7.76 -17.50
N GLU A 490 -15.95 8.37 -18.69
CA GLU A 490 -16.74 9.57 -18.96
C GLU A 490 -17.96 9.23 -19.82
N HIS A 491 -19.08 9.86 -19.52
CA HIS A 491 -20.35 9.62 -20.20
C HIS A 491 -21.18 10.90 -20.31
N ARG A 492 -21.82 11.08 -21.46
CA ARG A 492 -22.84 12.10 -21.68
C ARG A 492 -23.92 11.60 -22.64
N TYR A 493 -25.14 12.09 -22.48
CA TYR A 493 -26.20 11.86 -23.45
C TYR A 493 -26.01 12.78 -24.65
N GLY A 494 -25.81 12.21 -25.84
CA GLY A 494 -25.73 12.99 -27.08
C GLY A 494 -27.09 13.62 -27.39
N LYS A 495 -27.10 14.94 -27.61
CA LYS A 495 -28.31 15.72 -27.95
C LYS A 495 -28.28 16.23 -29.39
N SER A 496 -27.10 16.55 -29.92
CA SER A 496 -26.95 17.10 -31.26
C SER A 496 -27.02 16.04 -32.37
N GLN A 497 -27.78 16.35 -33.43
CA GLN A 497 -27.88 15.50 -34.63
C GLN A 497 -26.78 15.81 -35.65
N GLU A 498 -26.43 17.08 -35.83
CA GLU A 498 -25.44 17.50 -36.82
C GLU A 498 -24.01 17.16 -36.38
N GLN A 499 -23.14 16.86 -37.35
CA GLN A 499 -21.75 16.49 -37.05
C GLN A 499 -20.96 17.66 -36.44
N LYS A 500 -21.12 18.88 -36.98
CA LYS A 500 -20.40 20.07 -36.50
C LYS A 500 -20.79 20.47 -35.08
N GLU A 501 -22.07 20.33 -34.74
CA GLU A 501 -22.57 20.56 -33.38
C GLU A 501 -22.10 19.47 -32.42
N ARG A 502 -22.04 18.20 -32.85
CA ARG A 502 -21.47 17.11 -32.06
C ARG A 502 -19.98 17.32 -31.77
N GLU A 503 -19.20 17.77 -32.75
CA GLU A 503 -17.79 18.10 -32.53
C GLU A 503 -17.65 19.22 -31.48
N LEU A 504 -18.47 20.28 -31.56
CA LEU A 504 -18.51 21.34 -30.56
C LEU A 504 -18.96 20.84 -29.17
N GLU A 505 -19.96 19.96 -29.12
CA GLU A 505 -20.39 19.31 -27.87
C GLU A 505 -19.25 18.50 -27.24
N LEU A 506 -18.49 17.73 -28.02
CA LEU A 506 -17.35 16.94 -27.55
C LEU A 506 -16.24 17.81 -26.97
N HIS A 507 -16.06 19.02 -27.49
CA HIS A 507 -15.12 20.01 -26.94
C HIS A 507 -15.61 20.68 -25.65
N SER A 508 -16.91 20.61 -25.33
CA SER A 508 -17.48 21.23 -24.13
C SER A 508 -17.34 20.36 -22.86
N PRO A 509 -17.08 20.97 -21.68
CA PRO A 509 -17.02 20.24 -20.42
C PRO A 509 -18.42 19.73 -20.02
N ALA A 510 -18.51 18.47 -19.59
CA ALA A 510 -19.74 17.93 -19.01
C ALA A 510 -19.97 18.56 -17.62
N GLN A 511 -21.10 19.21 -17.41
CA GLN A 511 -21.53 19.73 -16.11
C GLN A 511 -22.90 19.18 -15.76
N MET A 512 -22.98 18.36 -14.72
CA MET A 512 -24.21 18.07 -13.96
C MET A 512 -23.81 17.65 -12.54
N ASP A 513 -24.73 17.64 -11.57
CA ASP A 513 -24.43 17.39 -10.16
C ASP A 513 -25.01 16.05 -9.66
N VAL A 514 -24.17 15.03 -9.50
CA VAL A 514 -24.44 13.85 -8.66
C VAL A 514 -23.11 13.31 -8.11
N SER A 515 -23.01 13.16 -6.79
CA SER A 515 -21.87 12.53 -6.11
C SER A 515 -22.14 11.04 -5.85
N ARG A 516 -21.09 10.22 -5.95
CA ARG A 516 -21.13 8.79 -5.57
C ARG A 516 -20.17 8.56 -4.40
N ASN A 517 -20.63 7.83 -3.39
CA ASN A 517 -19.82 7.44 -2.25
C ASN A 517 -19.46 5.95 -2.37
N LEU A 518 -18.18 5.64 -2.59
CA LEU A 518 -17.67 4.28 -2.40
C LEU A 518 -17.61 3.94 -0.91
N SER A 519 -17.84 2.65 -0.60
CA SER A 519 -17.68 2.16 0.76
C SER A 519 -16.21 2.19 1.18
N PHE A 520 -15.96 2.42 2.47
CA PHE A 520 -14.61 2.39 3.03
C PHE A 520 -13.91 1.04 2.81
N MET A 521 -14.63 -0.09 2.95
CA MET A 521 -14.06 -1.42 2.74
C MET A 521 -13.58 -1.64 1.31
N ALA A 522 -14.33 -1.18 0.30
CA ALA A 522 -13.90 -1.27 -1.09
C ALA A 522 -12.62 -0.45 -1.32
N ARG A 523 -12.59 0.79 -0.82
CA ARG A 523 -11.40 1.66 -0.91
C ARG A 523 -10.19 1.07 -0.18
N PHE A 524 -10.41 0.49 1.00
CA PHE A 524 -9.37 -0.17 1.79
C PHE A 524 -8.79 -1.38 1.08
N LEU A 525 -9.63 -2.31 0.63
CA LEU A 525 -9.18 -3.53 -0.05
C LEU A 525 -8.42 -3.22 -1.34
N GLU A 526 -8.93 -2.26 -2.13
CA GLU A 526 -8.26 -1.81 -3.33
C GLU A 526 -6.89 -1.20 -3.02
N LEU A 527 -6.83 -0.28 -2.06
CA LEU A 527 -5.57 0.35 -1.64
C LEU A 527 -4.56 -0.70 -1.17
N GLN A 528 -4.98 -1.63 -0.31
CA GLN A 528 -4.13 -2.72 0.20
C GLN A 528 -3.57 -3.59 -0.93
N TRP A 529 -4.44 -3.99 -1.85
CA TRP A 529 -4.04 -4.80 -3.00
C TRP A 529 -3.01 -4.06 -3.86
N ARG A 530 -3.21 -2.76 -4.10
CA ARG A 530 -2.26 -1.94 -4.88
C ARG A 530 -0.93 -1.77 -4.15
N MET A 531 -0.94 -1.55 -2.84
CA MET A 531 0.30 -1.46 -2.05
C MET A 531 1.14 -2.74 -2.11
N LEU A 532 0.50 -3.92 -2.22
CA LEU A 532 1.20 -5.21 -2.28
C LEU A 532 1.62 -5.62 -3.70
N THR A 533 0.94 -5.13 -4.74
CA THR A 533 1.13 -5.58 -6.13
C THR A 533 1.86 -4.59 -7.02
N VAL A 534 1.85 -3.31 -6.67
CA VAL A 534 2.61 -2.29 -7.40
C VAL A 534 4.09 -2.53 -7.13
N LYS A 535 4.79 -3.05 -8.14
CA LYS A 535 6.24 -3.17 -8.11
C LYS A 535 6.82 -1.76 -8.27
N SER A 536 7.63 -1.33 -7.33
CA SER A 536 8.59 -0.24 -7.58
C SER A 536 9.55 -0.71 -8.67
N ASP A 537 9.93 0.16 -9.60
CA ASP A 537 10.93 -0.17 -10.61
C ASP A 537 12.18 -0.78 -9.94
N ASP A 538 12.58 -1.96 -10.40
CA ASP A 538 13.73 -2.75 -9.89
C ASP A 538 15.08 -2.09 -10.25
N SER A 539 15.18 -0.76 -10.17
CA SER A 539 16.45 -0.07 -10.38
C SER A 539 17.33 -0.30 -9.16
N GLU A 540 18.35 -1.15 -9.30
CA GLU A 540 19.37 -1.35 -8.27
C GLU A 540 20.03 -0.02 -7.92
N HIS A 541 19.82 0.43 -6.69
CA HIS A 541 20.41 1.66 -6.19
C HIS A 541 21.88 1.41 -5.84
N LYS A 542 22.78 2.38 -6.11
CA LYS A 542 24.23 2.22 -5.85
C LYS A 542 24.59 1.80 -4.40
N TYR A 543 23.75 2.18 -3.43
CA TYR A 543 23.91 1.83 -2.01
C TYR A 543 23.01 0.66 -1.56
N SER A 544 22.43 -0.11 -2.48
CA SER A 544 21.74 -1.36 -2.12
C SER A 544 22.74 -2.36 -1.56
N SER A 545 22.34 -3.09 -0.53
CA SER A 545 23.14 -4.13 0.13
C SER A 545 22.38 -5.45 0.15
N SER A 546 23.11 -6.56 0.22
CA SER A 546 22.52 -7.87 0.43
C SER A 546 22.31 -8.15 1.92
N PRO A 547 21.34 -9.01 2.31
CA PRO A 547 21.12 -9.34 3.72
C PRO A 547 22.34 -9.93 4.45
N LEU A 548 23.24 -10.61 3.74
CA LEU A 548 24.46 -11.17 4.33
C LEU A 548 25.47 -10.08 4.70
N ASP A 549 25.54 -9.00 3.91
CA ASP A 549 26.43 -7.86 4.17
C ASP A 549 26.07 -7.14 5.48
N TRP A 550 24.82 -7.27 5.95
CA TRP A 550 24.36 -6.68 7.21
C TRP A 550 24.96 -7.37 8.42
N VAL A 551 25.30 -8.66 8.33
CA VAL A 551 25.88 -9.42 9.44
C VAL A 551 27.36 -9.06 9.62
N THR A 552 28.07 -8.87 8.52
CA THR A 552 29.51 -8.55 8.50
C THR A 552 29.80 -7.05 8.57
N LEU A 553 28.82 -6.18 8.31
CA LEU A 553 28.97 -4.72 8.19
C LEU A 553 29.96 -4.31 7.07
N ASP A 554 29.96 -5.03 5.95
CA ASP A 554 30.91 -4.76 4.85
C ASP A 554 30.58 -3.48 4.06
N THR A 555 29.33 -3.01 4.13
CA THR A 555 28.85 -1.84 3.38
C THR A 555 28.31 -0.76 4.31
N SER A 556 28.65 0.51 4.02
CA SER A 556 28.03 1.68 4.66
C SER A 556 27.09 2.41 3.69
N ILE A 557 26.06 3.06 4.23
CA ILE A 557 25.10 3.85 3.45
C ILE A 557 25.33 5.33 3.74
N ALA A 558 25.64 6.12 2.71
CA ALA A 558 25.84 7.55 2.84
C ALA A 558 24.49 8.27 2.89
N TYR A 559 24.20 8.92 4.02
CA TYR A 559 22.93 9.58 4.27
C TYR A 559 22.92 11.03 3.83
N TRP A 560 24.04 11.72 4.05
CA TRP A 560 24.20 13.11 3.65
C TRP A 560 25.67 13.45 3.48
N LEU A 561 25.96 14.28 2.48
CA LEU A 561 27.27 14.83 2.18
C LEU A 561 27.09 16.35 2.08
N HIS A 562 27.82 17.12 2.87
CA HIS A 562 27.74 18.56 2.78
C HIS A 562 28.36 19.05 1.45
N PRO A 563 27.71 19.96 0.70
CA PRO A 563 28.23 20.41 -0.61
C PRO A 563 29.57 21.16 -0.54
N ARG A 564 29.76 21.99 0.50
CA ARG A 564 30.94 22.85 0.70
C ARG A 564 31.92 22.41 1.80
N THR A 565 31.48 21.66 2.80
CA THR A 565 32.33 21.18 3.90
C THR A 565 32.52 19.68 3.77
N SER A 566 33.54 19.11 4.40
CA SER A 566 33.77 17.66 4.44
C SER A 566 32.87 16.92 5.44
N ALA A 567 31.78 17.55 5.91
CA ALA A 567 30.85 16.93 6.85
C ALA A 567 29.99 15.87 6.14
N GLN A 568 29.88 14.70 6.75
CA GLN A 568 29.14 13.57 6.20
C GLN A 568 28.35 12.86 7.31
N ILE A 569 27.21 12.27 6.94
CA ILE A 569 26.45 11.35 7.79
C ILE A 569 26.43 10.00 7.07
N HIS A 570 26.90 8.97 7.75
CA HIS A 570 26.87 7.59 7.27
C HIS A 570 26.12 6.71 8.27
N LEU A 571 25.34 5.77 7.74
CA LEU A 571 24.79 4.68 8.51
C LEU A 571 25.83 3.56 8.58
N LEU A 572 26.39 3.38 9.76
CA LEU A 572 27.29 2.28 10.10
C LEU A 572 27.05 1.88 11.55
N GLY A 573 26.89 0.59 11.80
CA GLY A 573 26.78 0.05 13.15
C GLY A 573 28.08 0.20 13.94
N ASN A 574 28.01 0.11 15.26
CA ASN A 574 29.21 0.00 16.08
C ASN A 574 29.81 -1.40 15.88
N VAL A 575 30.94 -1.48 15.16
CA VAL A 575 31.59 -2.74 14.77
C VAL A 575 31.81 -3.68 15.95
N VAL A 576 32.18 -3.16 17.13
CA VAL A 576 32.42 -3.98 18.33
C VAL A 576 31.11 -4.58 18.85
N ILE A 577 30.04 -3.79 18.87
CA ILE A 577 28.72 -4.25 19.33
C ILE A 577 28.14 -5.25 18.34
N TRP A 578 28.26 -4.97 17.05
CA TRP A 578 27.75 -5.84 16.00
C TRP A 578 28.45 -7.20 15.99
N ALA A 579 29.79 -7.21 16.01
CA ALA A 579 30.57 -8.44 16.04
C ALA A 579 30.34 -9.23 17.34
N SER A 580 30.26 -8.54 18.48
CA SER A 580 29.97 -9.21 19.76
C SER A 580 28.54 -9.75 19.83
N ALA A 581 27.54 -9.09 19.23
CA ALA A 581 26.17 -9.58 19.13
C ALA A 581 26.08 -10.83 18.23
N GLY A 582 26.77 -10.83 17.08
CA GLY A 582 26.87 -12.00 16.20
C GLY A 582 27.52 -13.19 16.90
N LEU A 583 28.67 -12.96 17.56
CA LEU A 583 29.36 -13.98 18.35
C LEU A 583 28.49 -14.49 19.51
N ALA A 584 27.83 -13.61 20.24
CA ALA A 584 26.95 -13.98 21.36
C ALA A 584 25.78 -14.85 20.89
N THR A 585 25.19 -14.55 19.72
CA THR A 585 24.10 -15.34 19.14
C THR A 585 24.58 -16.73 18.74
N ALA A 586 25.76 -16.84 18.12
CA ALA A 586 26.37 -18.12 17.77
C ALA A 586 26.70 -18.96 19.02
N VAL A 587 27.31 -18.34 20.05
CA VAL A 587 27.61 -18.99 21.33
C VAL A 587 26.32 -19.45 22.02
N TYR A 588 25.28 -18.62 22.04
CA TYR A 588 23.97 -18.99 22.59
C TYR A 588 23.40 -20.22 21.87
N ALA A 589 23.43 -20.26 20.53
CA ALA A 589 22.93 -21.39 19.75
C ALA A 589 23.69 -22.69 20.08
N LEU A 590 25.02 -22.63 20.12
CA LEU A 590 25.87 -23.78 20.47
C LEU A 590 25.56 -24.30 21.87
N LEU A 591 25.49 -23.40 22.86
CA LEU A 591 25.15 -23.75 24.24
C LEU A 591 23.72 -24.30 24.34
N PHE A 592 22.77 -23.72 23.62
CA PHE A 592 21.38 -24.20 23.60
C PHE A 592 21.30 -25.64 23.08
N PHE A 593 21.92 -25.95 21.95
CA PHE A 593 21.97 -27.32 21.42
C PHE A 593 22.68 -28.28 22.37
N TRP A 594 23.79 -27.84 22.98
CA TRP A 594 24.52 -28.64 23.97
C TRP A 594 23.65 -29.01 25.18
N TYR A 595 23.02 -28.01 25.82
CA TYR A 595 22.13 -28.25 26.96
C TYR A 595 20.88 -29.04 26.57
N LEU A 596 20.34 -28.84 25.36
CA LEU A 596 19.20 -29.61 24.85
C LEU A 596 19.56 -31.09 24.70
N LEU A 597 20.73 -31.40 24.12
CA LEU A 597 21.22 -32.78 23.96
C LEU A 597 21.45 -33.45 25.33
N ARG A 598 22.06 -32.74 26.29
CA ARG A 598 22.27 -33.26 27.65
C ARG A 598 20.96 -33.53 28.37
N ARG A 599 19.98 -32.62 28.26
CA ARG A 599 18.63 -32.82 28.82
C ARG A 599 17.91 -34.01 28.19
N ARG A 600 18.03 -34.23 26.87
CA ARG A 600 17.51 -35.43 26.20
C ARG A 600 18.15 -36.72 26.70
N ARG A 601 19.41 -36.67 27.14
CA ARG A 601 20.13 -37.77 27.81
C ARG A 601 19.86 -37.85 29.32
N CYS A 602 18.85 -37.14 29.83
CA CYS A 602 18.50 -37.07 31.24
C CYS A 602 19.57 -36.46 32.17
N ILE A 603 20.55 -35.73 31.61
CA ILE A 603 21.53 -34.95 32.39
C ILE A 603 20.99 -33.52 32.50
N ARG A 604 20.57 -33.11 33.71
CA ARG A 604 19.96 -31.80 33.97
C ARG A 604 20.96 -30.87 34.68
N ASP A 605 21.76 -30.15 33.90
CA ASP A 605 22.77 -29.22 34.45
C ASP A 605 22.15 -27.95 35.06
N LEU A 606 21.04 -27.48 34.47
CA LEU A 606 20.32 -26.28 34.92
C LEU A 606 19.00 -26.69 35.61
N PRO A 607 18.62 -26.03 36.72
CA PRO A 607 17.28 -26.15 37.29
C PRO A 607 16.19 -25.84 36.25
N GLU A 608 15.00 -26.43 36.39
CA GLU A 608 13.91 -26.27 35.42
C GLU A 608 13.49 -24.81 35.22
N ASP A 609 13.40 -24.02 36.30
CA ASP A 609 13.05 -22.60 36.21
C ASP A 609 14.09 -21.79 35.43
N CYS A 610 15.38 -22.07 35.65
CA CYS A 610 16.48 -21.43 34.93
C CYS A 610 16.46 -21.80 33.45
N TRP A 611 16.16 -23.06 33.13
CA TRP A 611 16.01 -23.52 31.76
C TRP A 611 14.85 -22.85 31.04
N LEU A 612 13.67 -22.76 31.66
CA LEU A 612 12.52 -22.08 31.05
C LEU A 612 12.81 -20.61 30.76
N ARG A 613 13.51 -19.91 31.67
CA ARG A 613 13.97 -18.53 31.43
C ARG A 613 14.98 -18.45 30.29
N TRP A 614 15.94 -19.38 30.24
CA TRP A 614 16.91 -19.48 29.15
C TRP A 614 16.25 -19.69 27.79
N VAL A 615 15.30 -20.62 27.69
CA VAL A 615 14.53 -20.87 26.45
C VAL A 615 13.70 -19.65 26.05
N LEU A 616 13.03 -18.99 26.99
CA LEU A 616 12.25 -17.78 26.70
C LEU A 616 13.14 -16.63 26.20
N ALA A 617 14.28 -16.40 26.85
CA ALA A 617 15.22 -15.37 26.44
C ALA A 617 15.78 -15.65 25.04
N GLY A 618 16.12 -16.90 24.73
CA GLY A 618 16.56 -17.28 23.39
C GLY A 618 15.48 -17.20 22.33
N ALA A 619 14.25 -17.62 22.65
CA ALA A 619 13.12 -17.52 21.74
C ALA A 619 12.86 -16.06 21.36
N LEU A 620 12.96 -15.13 22.31
CA LEU A 620 12.75 -13.71 22.03
C LEU A 620 13.95 -13.04 21.36
N CYS A 621 15.18 -13.24 21.86
CA CYS A 621 16.37 -12.57 21.32
C CYS A 621 16.85 -13.22 20.02
N ALA A 622 17.14 -14.53 20.04
CA ALA A 622 17.65 -15.25 18.86
C ALA A 622 16.53 -15.52 17.85
N GLY A 623 15.32 -15.85 18.32
CA GLY A 623 14.15 -15.97 17.42
C GLY A 623 13.73 -14.62 16.84
N GLY A 624 13.84 -13.53 17.60
CA GLY A 624 13.63 -12.18 17.07
C GLY A 624 14.64 -11.80 15.98
N TRP A 625 15.91 -12.15 16.17
CA TRP A 625 16.95 -11.97 15.15
C TRP A 625 16.74 -12.87 13.91
N ALA A 626 16.16 -14.06 14.05
CA ALA A 626 15.97 -14.97 12.93
C ALA A 626 14.75 -14.62 12.05
N VAL A 627 13.73 -13.97 12.63
CA VAL A 627 12.46 -13.68 11.93
C VAL A 627 12.44 -12.27 11.34
N ASN A 628 13.22 -11.32 11.89
CA ASN A 628 13.42 -9.97 11.33
C ASN A 628 14.76 -9.93 10.59
#